data_AF-F8FRT5-F1
#
_entry.id   AF-F8FRT5-F1
#
_cell.length_a   1.000
_cell.length_b   1.000
_cell.length_c   1.000
_cell.angle_alpha   90.00
_cell.angle_beta   90.00
_cell.angle_gamma   90.00
#
_symmetry.space_group_name_H-M   'P 1'
#
loop_
_entity.id
_entity.type
_entity.pdbx_description
1 polymer ?
#
loop_
_entity_poly.entity_id
_entity_poly.type
_entity_poly.pdbx_seq_one_letter_code
_entity_poly.pdbx_strand_id
1 'polypeptide(L)'
;MYTIRQEELFSLQELMEMAPENKYSIVFKTLDLLPALRVLNKRTHRGRPEELNYAAMVYAMLIGTIERIPTTKDLLKRLRTNEEFRRTCRFRGSDAIPSEASFSRLYTKLADSGVLWELQRQVISLAAAAGFVSPSFISFDSTHVEAEERQPRKEQEVESKAESNEQPVLEMEHSPSTSAKRLEDPRKKYKRGAPTKAEAERRRLEREAWEASLPLFERKLEDMLPYTFEQLKPLIPIHPSTSSKKGSNGKLMWWHGYKLHILADSKGHYILSALFSSAHVNDGRLAIPLLKKFQTDFPDWKVKHALADAGYDVMAVYKQVRSLGAWPLIDYNERAKKPPEGLNENFHPVCQEGHSYVYDSFDAKNKSLKFTRPQECKACPLEKSGRCQRVYKIKVEKDLRRFTVPARGSKSYKKIYKKRTTVERIFAYLKGYYGLGASRKRAKRAEVDAALSVLSYTLCQYAVDCMRQKQQKQAA
;
A
#
# COMPACT_ATOMS: atom_id res chain seq x y z
N MET A 1 26.10 14.76 -25.89
CA MET A 1 26.23 15.24 -24.50
C MET A 1 26.14 14.02 -23.60
N TYR A 2 27.28 13.55 -23.09
CA TYR A 2 27.39 12.30 -22.35
C TYR A 2 26.54 12.38 -21.07
N THR A 3 25.49 11.57 -21.03
CA THR A 3 24.74 11.30 -19.80
C THR A 3 25.69 10.52 -18.91
N ILE A 4 26.38 11.19 -17.98
CA ILE A 4 27.10 10.52 -16.91
C ILE A 4 26.01 9.81 -16.10
N ARG A 5 25.79 8.52 -16.41
CA ARG A 5 25.13 7.61 -15.49
C ARG A 5 26.08 7.53 -14.32
N GLN A 6 25.79 8.26 -13.24
CA GLN A 6 26.42 7.96 -11.98
C GLN A 6 26.05 6.50 -11.70
N GLU A 7 27.01 5.59 -11.89
CA GLU A 7 26.84 4.19 -11.50
C GLU A 7 26.48 4.21 -10.01
N GLU A 8 25.39 3.52 -9.65
CA GLU A 8 25.06 3.35 -8.23
C GLU A 8 26.24 2.60 -7.60
N LEU A 9 27.11 3.32 -6.88
CA LEU A 9 28.39 2.82 -6.35
C LEU A 9 28.29 1.54 -5.50
N PHE A 10 27.09 1.22 -5.04
CA PHE A 10 26.77 -0.05 -4.40
C PHE A 10 25.28 -0.38 -4.59
N SER A 11 24.94 -1.57 -5.07
CA SER A 11 23.54 -1.97 -5.30
C SER A 11 22.98 -2.92 -4.23
N LEU A 12 21.65 -3.05 -4.16
CA LEU A 12 21.02 -4.06 -3.31
C LEU A 12 21.46 -5.47 -3.70
N GLN A 13 21.71 -5.72 -4.99
CA GLN A 13 22.20 -7.00 -5.48
C GLN A 13 23.61 -7.29 -4.95
N GLU A 14 24.53 -6.33 -5.01
CA GLU A 14 25.88 -6.48 -4.45
C GLU A 14 25.84 -6.76 -2.94
N LEU A 15 24.94 -6.11 -2.18
CA LEU A 15 24.74 -6.44 -0.76
C LEU A 15 24.37 -7.91 -0.57
N MET A 16 23.50 -8.46 -1.42
CA MET A 16 23.04 -9.85 -1.28
C MET A 16 24.16 -10.85 -1.58
N GLU A 17 25.11 -10.49 -2.45
CA GLU A 17 26.27 -11.30 -2.88
C GLU A 17 27.43 -11.25 -1.87
N MET A 18 27.43 -10.31 -0.91
CA MET A 18 28.46 -10.23 0.15
C MET A 18 28.50 -11.47 1.05
N ALA A 19 29.71 -11.74 1.55
CA ALA A 19 29.96 -12.73 2.60
C ALA A 19 29.06 -12.48 3.84
N PRO A 20 28.45 -13.54 4.43
CA PRO A 20 27.48 -13.42 5.52
C PRO A 20 27.94 -12.55 6.70
N GLU A 21 29.18 -12.74 7.17
CA GLU A 21 29.72 -12.03 8.33
C GLU A 21 29.71 -10.49 8.15
N ASN A 22 30.17 -10.03 6.99
CA ASN A 22 30.21 -8.62 6.63
C ASN A 22 28.80 -8.09 6.32
N LYS A 23 27.94 -8.90 5.71
CA LYS A 23 26.57 -8.51 5.36
C LYS A 23 25.71 -8.25 6.60
N TYR A 24 25.60 -9.21 7.50
CA TYR A 24 24.65 -9.14 8.62
C TYR A 24 25.10 -8.21 9.75
N SER A 25 26.40 -8.01 9.91
CA SER A 25 26.93 -7.00 10.82
C SER A 25 26.50 -5.59 10.43
N ILE A 26 26.43 -5.29 9.12
CA ILE A 26 25.96 -4.00 8.61
C ILE A 26 24.43 -3.93 8.63
N VAL A 27 23.74 -4.95 8.12
CA VAL A 27 22.26 -4.99 8.03
C VAL A 27 21.59 -4.82 9.38
N PHE A 28 22.11 -5.48 10.43
CA PHE A 28 21.51 -5.42 11.76
C PHE A 28 22.14 -4.38 12.69
N LYS A 29 23.00 -3.49 12.18
CA LYS A 29 23.65 -2.46 12.98
C LYS A 29 22.65 -1.53 13.66
N THR A 30 21.55 -1.21 12.99
CA THR A 30 20.53 -0.26 13.45
C THR A 30 19.29 -0.91 14.04
N LEU A 31 19.23 -2.25 14.05
CA LEU A 31 18.09 -2.96 14.57
C LEU A 31 18.19 -3.08 16.10
N ASP A 32 17.42 -2.24 16.80
CA ASP A 32 17.21 -2.38 18.24
C ASP A 32 16.05 -3.33 18.52
N LEU A 33 16.36 -4.52 19.06
CA LEU A 33 15.33 -5.52 19.41
C LEU A 33 14.72 -5.30 20.80
N LEU A 34 15.13 -4.29 21.58
CA LEU A 34 14.58 -4.05 22.91
C LEU A 34 13.04 -3.98 22.95
N PRO A 35 12.34 -3.29 22.02
CA PRO A 35 10.87 -3.29 21.99
C PRO A 35 10.29 -4.70 21.81
N ALA A 36 10.87 -5.48 20.90
CA ALA A 36 10.45 -6.87 20.68
C ALA A 36 10.70 -7.73 21.94
N LEU A 37 11.86 -7.62 22.57
CA LEU A 37 12.20 -8.42 23.75
C LEU A 37 11.30 -8.11 24.96
N ARG A 38 10.89 -6.85 25.16
CA ARG A 38 9.94 -6.46 26.22
C ARG A 38 8.57 -7.13 26.07
N VAL A 39 8.16 -7.38 24.83
CA VAL A 39 6.88 -8.03 24.51
C VAL A 39 7.02 -9.56 24.55
N LEU A 40 8.14 -10.09 24.07
CA LEU A 40 8.35 -11.52 23.90
C LEU A 40 8.69 -12.24 25.20
N ASN A 41 9.45 -11.60 26.10
CA ASN A 41 9.86 -12.19 27.37
C ASN A 41 8.68 -12.29 28.34
N LYS A 42 8.64 -13.37 29.13
CA LYS A 42 7.68 -13.52 30.23
C LYS A 42 7.75 -12.34 31.21
N ARG A 43 6.57 -11.85 31.61
CA ARG A 43 6.41 -10.85 32.67
C ARG A 43 6.42 -11.46 34.08
N THR A 44 6.24 -12.78 34.20
CA THR A 44 6.10 -13.48 35.48
C THR A 44 7.27 -14.42 35.75
N HIS A 45 7.83 -14.33 36.96
CA HIS A 45 8.86 -15.24 37.46
C HIS A 45 8.33 -16.62 37.88
N ARG A 46 7.00 -16.82 37.87
CA ARG A 46 6.36 -18.11 38.20
C ARG A 46 6.22 -18.98 36.93
N GLY A 47 6.67 -20.23 37.01
CA GLY A 47 6.61 -21.24 35.94
C GLY A 47 7.99 -21.65 35.40
N ARG A 48 8.04 -22.58 34.43
CA ARG A 48 9.29 -23.06 33.82
C ARG A 48 10.13 -21.88 33.29
N PRO A 49 11.44 -21.78 33.64
CA PRO A 49 12.34 -20.76 33.11
C PRO A 49 12.29 -20.68 31.58
N GLU A 50 12.29 -19.47 31.02
CA GLU A 50 12.38 -19.28 29.57
C GLU A 50 13.85 -19.41 29.17
N GLU A 51 14.25 -20.63 28.77
CA GLU A 51 15.61 -20.94 28.27
C GLU A 51 15.84 -20.47 26.82
N LEU A 52 14.83 -19.85 26.19
CA LEU A 52 14.85 -19.52 24.78
C LEU A 52 15.42 -18.12 24.53
N ASN A 53 16.45 -18.05 23.69
CA ASN A 53 17.01 -16.80 23.21
C ASN A 53 16.11 -16.19 22.12
N TYR A 54 15.09 -15.43 22.53
CA TYR A 54 14.15 -14.79 21.60
C TYR A 54 14.83 -13.81 20.63
N ALA A 55 15.88 -13.12 21.06
CA ALA A 55 16.64 -12.23 20.17
C ALA A 55 17.22 -13.02 18.99
N ALA A 56 17.90 -14.13 19.28
CA ALA A 56 18.48 -15.00 18.26
C ALA A 56 17.41 -15.64 17.36
N MET A 57 16.23 -15.97 17.91
CA MET A 57 15.11 -16.46 17.10
C MET A 57 14.59 -15.40 16.12
N VAL A 58 14.48 -14.13 16.55
CA VAL A 58 14.07 -13.02 15.66
C VAL A 58 15.12 -12.77 14.58
N TYR A 59 16.41 -12.77 14.93
CA TYR A 59 17.49 -12.71 13.93
C TYR A 59 17.42 -13.87 12.95
N ALA A 60 17.17 -15.10 13.41
CA ALA A 60 17.02 -16.26 12.54
C ALA A 60 15.84 -16.12 11.57
N MET A 61 14.72 -15.52 12.00
CA MET A 61 13.59 -15.23 11.11
C MET A 61 13.95 -14.19 10.06
N LEU A 62 14.58 -13.07 10.45
CA LEU A 62 15.00 -12.01 9.51
C LEU A 62 16.06 -12.52 8.51
N ILE A 63 17.10 -13.21 8.99
CA ILE A 63 18.12 -13.82 8.15
C ILE A 63 17.49 -14.87 7.24
N GLY A 64 16.59 -15.71 7.76
CA GLY A 64 15.85 -16.68 6.96
C GLY A 64 15.05 -16.02 5.84
N THR A 65 14.43 -14.87 6.10
CA THR A 65 13.75 -14.06 5.08
C THR A 65 14.72 -13.53 4.03
N ILE A 66 15.86 -12.98 4.44
CA ILE A 66 16.90 -12.43 3.54
C ILE A 66 17.52 -13.53 2.67
N GLU A 67 17.78 -14.71 3.24
CA GLU A 67 18.35 -15.85 2.52
C GLU A 67 17.33 -16.72 1.78
N ARG A 68 16.05 -16.34 1.82
CA ARG A 68 14.95 -17.07 1.16
C ARG A 68 14.82 -18.52 1.62
N ILE A 69 15.01 -18.76 2.92
CA ILE A 69 14.76 -20.08 3.51
C ILE A 69 13.24 -20.32 3.52
N PRO A 70 12.73 -21.33 2.80
CA PRO A 70 11.30 -21.40 2.48
C PRO A 70 10.43 -21.81 3.67
N THR A 71 10.93 -22.66 4.56
CA THR A 71 10.16 -23.15 5.70
C THR A 71 10.90 -23.03 7.02
N THR A 72 10.14 -22.99 8.12
CA THR A 72 10.69 -23.04 9.48
C THR A 72 11.48 -24.34 9.72
N LYS A 73 11.10 -25.45 9.07
CA LYS A 73 11.84 -26.72 9.17
C LYS A 73 13.22 -26.62 8.54
N ASP A 74 13.32 -25.98 7.38
CA ASP A 74 14.61 -25.74 6.71
C ASP A 74 15.50 -24.79 7.51
N LEU A 75 14.89 -23.76 8.12
CA LEU A 75 15.61 -22.85 9.02
C LEU A 75 16.18 -23.62 10.22
N LEU A 76 15.38 -24.48 10.85
CA LEU A 76 15.81 -25.31 11.97
C LEU A 76 16.87 -26.34 11.57
N LYS A 77 16.72 -26.96 10.39
CA LYS A 77 17.72 -27.87 9.83
C LYS A 77 19.06 -27.14 9.68
N ARG A 78 19.04 -25.93 9.11
CA ARG A 78 20.25 -25.13 8.90
C ARG A 78 20.89 -24.67 10.21
N LEU A 79 20.10 -24.28 11.21
CA LEU A 79 20.60 -23.95 12.55
C LEU A 79 21.31 -25.14 13.23
N ARG A 80 20.92 -26.39 12.90
CA ARG A 80 21.56 -27.60 13.43
C ARG A 80 22.81 -28.00 12.68
N THR A 81 22.81 -27.85 11.36
CA THR A 81 23.89 -28.36 10.50
C THR A 81 25.01 -27.36 10.26
N ASN A 82 24.75 -26.05 10.39
CA ASN A 82 25.72 -25.00 10.08
C ASN A 82 25.95 -24.10 11.30
N GLU A 83 27.13 -24.23 11.91
CA GLU A 83 27.52 -23.46 13.10
C GLU A 83 27.74 -21.97 12.78
N GLU A 84 28.30 -21.63 11.62
CA GLU A 84 28.48 -20.25 11.16
C GLU A 84 27.13 -19.52 11.04
N PHE A 85 26.13 -20.18 10.45
CA PHE A 85 24.77 -19.65 10.36
C PHE A 85 24.15 -19.45 11.75
N ARG A 86 24.37 -20.39 12.67
CA ARG A 86 23.90 -20.29 14.06
C ARG A 86 24.54 -19.10 14.79
N ARG A 87 25.85 -18.89 14.63
CA ARG A 87 26.57 -17.73 15.17
C ARG A 87 26.09 -16.42 14.55
N THR A 88 25.84 -16.41 13.23
CA THR A 88 25.28 -15.26 12.50
C THR A 88 23.91 -14.86 13.04
N CYS A 89 23.06 -15.83 13.37
CA CYS A 89 21.79 -15.61 14.05
C CYS A 89 21.93 -15.19 15.53
N ARG A 90 23.16 -15.04 16.04
CA ARG A 90 23.51 -14.64 17.41
C ARG A 90 23.10 -15.65 18.50
N PHE A 91 22.99 -16.93 18.16
CA PHE A 91 22.92 -17.98 19.18
C PHE A 91 24.29 -18.17 19.82
N ARG A 92 24.31 -18.27 21.15
CA ARG A 92 25.51 -18.66 21.90
C ARG A 92 25.75 -20.16 21.76
N GLY A 93 26.99 -20.61 21.97
CA GLY A 93 27.35 -22.04 21.93
C GLY A 93 26.54 -22.88 22.93
N SER A 94 26.19 -22.30 24.08
CA SER A 94 25.37 -22.91 25.12
C SER A 94 23.86 -22.92 24.82
N ASP A 95 23.38 -22.12 23.86
CA ASP A 95 21.93 -21.98 23.63
C ASP A 95 21.36 -23.28 23.05
N ALA A 96 20.22 -23.75 23.55
CA ALA A 96 19.52 -24.86 22.90
C ALA A 96 18.89 -24.39 21.58
N ILE A 97 18.98 -25.22 20.53
CA ILE A 97 18.28 -24.91 19.27
C ILE A 97 16.77 -25.04 19.51
N PRO A 98 15.98 -23.97 19.28
CA PRO A 98 14.56 -24.00 19.54
C PRO A 98 13.82 -25.04 18.69
N SER A 99 12.71 -25.57 19.20
CA SER A 99 11.84 -26.48 18.44
C SER A 99 10.91 -25.73 17.48
N GLU A 100 10.31 -26.45 16.53
CA GLU A 100 9.28 -25.88 15.62
C GLU A 100 8.09 -25.29 16.40
N ALA A 101 7.69 -25.94 17.49
CA ALA A 101 6.67 -25.44 18.40
C ALA A 101 7.07 -24.12 19.09
N SER A 102 8.37 -23.87 19.28
CA SER A 102 8.88 -22.63 19.85
C SER A 102 8.77 -21.48 18.84
N PHE A 103 9.16 -21.71 17.58
CA PHE A 103 8.94 -20.74 16.50
C PHE A 103 7.45 -20.48 16.25
N SER A 104 6.61 -21.51 16.29
CA SER A 104 5.15 -21.38 16.17
C SER A 104 4.56 -20.45 17.25
N ARG A 105 5.03 -20.59 18.51
CA ARG A 105 4.64 -19.70 19.62
C ARG A 105 5.17 -18.27 19.43
N LEU A 106 6.42 -18.12 18.97
CA LEU A 106 6.99 -16.81 18.64
C LEU A 106 6.16 -16.09 17.57
N TYR A 107 5.78 -16.78 16.49
CA TYR A 107 4.91 -16.23 15.45
C TYR A 107 3.60 -15.67 16.01
N THR A 108 2.94 -16.41 16.90
CA THR A 108 1.69 -15.95 17.54
C THR A 108 1.95 -14.70 18.40
N LYS A 109 3.00 -14.69 19.22
CA LYS A 109 3.37 -13.50 20.03
C LYS A 109 3.67 -12.27 19.15
N LEU A 110 4.37 -12.45 18.04
CA LEU A 110 4.67 -11.35 17.09
C LEU A 110 3.40 -10.84 16.40
N ALA A 111 2.51 -11.75 16.01
CA ALA A 111 1.24 -11.41 15.38
C ALA A 111 0.33 -10.58 16.30
N ASP A 112 0.21 -10.97 17.57
CA ASP A 112 -0.69 -10.29 18.51
C ASP A 112 -0.14 -8.94 19.01
N SER A 113 1.17 -8.75 18.95
CA SER A 113 1.80 -7.50 19.40
C SER A 113 2.00 -6.45 18.33
N GLY A 114 2.15 -6.84 17.06
CA GLY A 114 2.47 -5.92 15.97
C GLY A 114 3.86 -5.28 16.07
N VAL A 115 4.74 -5.79 16.93
CA VAL A 115 6.03 -5.16 17.27
C VAL A 115 6.98 -5.02 16.07
N LEU A 116 6.85 -5.89 15.06
CA LEU A 116 7.65 -5.77 13.83
C LEU A 116 7.36 -4.46 13.08
N TRP A 117 6.12 -3.96 13.12
CA TRP A 117 5.76 -2.67 12.53
C TRP A 117 6.33 -1.49 13.32
N GLU A 118 6.49 -1.64 14.63
CA GLU A 118 7.18 -0.65 15.46
C GLU A 118 8.68 -0.62 15.15
N LEU A 119 9.33 -1.78 15.02
CA LEU A 119 10.73 -1.86 14.59
C LEU A 119 10.93 -1.23 13.21
N GLN A 120 10.02 -1.50 12.26
CA GLN A 120 10.02 -0.87 10.94
C GLN A 120 10.01 0.66 11.05
N ARG A 121 9.13 1.23 11.88
CA ARG A 121 9.05 2.69 12.11
C ARG A 121 10.34 3.26 12.71
N GLN A 122 10.98 2.53 13.63
CA GLN A 122 12.25 2.95 14.23
C GLN A 122 13.36 3.00 13.18
N VAL A 123 13.48 1.98 12.33
CA VAL A 123 14.49 1.96 11.25
C VAL A 123 14.26 3.10 10.26
N ILE A 124 13.00 3.39 9.90
CA ILE A 124 12.66 4.55 9.04
C ILE A 124 13.07 5.87 9.71
N SER A 125 12.85 6.02 11.01
CA SER A 125 13.23 7.22 11.76
C SER A 125 14.75 7.42 11.78
N LEU A 126 15.52 6.35 11.94
CA LEU A 126 16.98 6.37 11.82
C LEU A 126 17.44 6.71 10.40
N ALA A 127 16.79 6.16 9.38
CA ALA A 127 17.06 6.47 7.98
C ALA A 127 16.80 7.96 7.66
N ALA A 128 15.75 8.54 8.23
CA ALA A 128 15.47 9.96 8.11
C ALA A 128 16.52 10.82 8.83
N ALA A 129 16.91 10.44 10.06
CA ALA A 129 17.96 11.15 10.81
C ALA A 129 19.33 11.10 10.09
N ALA A 130 19.62 10.00 9.39
CA ALA A 130 20.81 9.85 8.55
C ALA A 130 20.73 10.60 7.20
N GLY A 131 19.57 11.18 6.85
CA GLY A 131 19.34 11.90 5.60
C GLY A 131 19.05 11.02 4.39
N PHE A 132 18.81 9.72 4.57
CA PHE A 132 18.51 8.78 3.47
C PHE A 132 17.06 8.88 3.00
N VAL A 133 16.15 9.26 3.91
CA VAL A 133 14.72 9.44 3.60
C VAL A 133 14.40 10.92 3.46
N SER A 134 13.75 11.27 2.34
CA SER A 134 13.25 12.63 2.11
C SER A 134 11.92 12.52 1.34
N PRO A 135 10.77 12.45 2.03
CA PRO A 135 9.48 12.03 1.48
C PRO A 135 8.79 13.13 0.64
N SER A 136 9.54 13.85 -0.20
CA SER A 136 8.97 14.86 -1.12
C SER A 136 8.00 14.21 -2.13
N PHE A 137 8.28 12.98 -2.54
CA PHE A 137 7.47 12.23 -3.48
C PHE A 137 7.18 10.87 -2.85
N ILE A 138 5.91 10.62 -2.55
CA ILE A 138 5.47 9.32 -2.06
C ILE A 138 4.69 8.60 -3.16
N SER A 139 4.81 7.29 -3.21
CA SER A 139 4.04 6.43 -4.10
C SER A 139 3.40 5.31 -3.31
N PHE A 140 2.13 5.03 -3.55
CA PHE A 140 1.42 3.95 -2.86
C PHE A 140 0.72 3.04 -3.85
N ASP A 141 0.77 1.75 -3.55
CA ASP A 141 0.16 0.69 -4.33
C ASP A 141 -0.04 -0.56 -3.44
N SER A 142 -0.71 -1.59 -3.96
CA SER A 142 -0.98 -2.84 -3.26
C SER A 142 -0.52 -4.06 -4.06
N THR A 143 -0.22 -5.15 -3.36
CA THR A 143 0.13 -6.42 -3.99
C THR A 143 -0.56 -7.59 -3.30
N HIS A 144 -0.93 -8.61 -4.07
CA HIS A 144 -1.51 -9.82 -3.51
C HIS A 144 -0.46 -10.67 -2.78
N VAL A 145 -0.91 -11.32 -1.71
CA VAL A 145 -0.19 -12.34 -0.94
C VAL A 145 -1.09 -13.57 -0.88
N GLU A 146 -0.61 -14.71 -1.38
CA GLU A 146 -1.41 -15.94 -1.44
C GLU A 146 -1.53 -16.60 -0.06
N ALA A 147 -2.69 -17.23 0.20
CA ALA A 147 -2.91 -18.03 1.40
C ALA A 147 -3.05 -19.51 1.03
N GLU A 148 -2.50 -20.41 1.86
CA GLU A 148 -2.73 -21.85 1.74
C GLU A 148 -3.96 -22.25 2.56
N GLU A 149 -5.10 -21.95 1.97
CA GLU A 149 -6.41 -22.44 2.37
C GLU A 149 -7.07 -23.01 1.11
N ARG A 150 -7.57 -24.24 1.18
CA ARG A 150 -8.39 -24.78 0.08
C ARG A 150 -9.55 -23.81 -0.09
N GLN A 151 -9.73 -23.29 -1.30
CA GLN A 151 -10.95 -22.57 -1.64
C GLN A 151 -12.13 -23.45 -1.16
N PRO A 152 -13.11 -22.93 -0.39
CA PRO A 152 -14.35 -23.66 -0.23
C PRO A 152 -14.81 -23.99 -1.66
N ARG A 153 -14.99 -25.29 -1.94
CA ARG A 153 -15.48 -25.72 -3.26
C ARG A 153 -16.72 -24.88 -3.52
N LYS A 154 -16.74 -24.14 -4.63
CA LYS A 154 -18.01 -23.62 -5.14
C LYS A 154 -18.90 -24.84 -5.29
N GLU A 155 -19.92 -24.98 -4.45
CA GLU A 155 -21.08 -25.73 -4.84
C GLU A 155 -21.48 -25.13 -6.19
N GLN A 156 -21.37 -25.94 -7.25
CA GLN A 156 -21.90 -25.55 -8.53
C GLN A 156 -23.38 -25.28 -8.25
N GLU A 157 -23.80 -24.03 -8.40
CA GLU A 157 -25.22 -23.71 -8.51
C GLU A 157 -25.70 -24.49 -9.73
N VAL A 158 -26.19 -25.71 -9.48
CA VAL A 158 -27.02 -26.42 -10.43
C VAL A 158 -28.26 -25.56 -10.53
N GLU A 159 -28.50 -24.99 -11.71
CA GLU A 159 -29.79 -24.42 -12.07
C GLU A 159 -30.84 -25.54 -12.04
N SER A 160 -31.33 -25.89 -10.86
CA SER A 160 -32.55 -26.67 -10.71
C SER A 160 -33.72 -25.71 -10.61
N LYS A 161 -34.47 -25.62 -11.70
CA LYS A 161 -35.87 -25.20 -11.68
C LYS A 161 -36.61 -26.12 -10.69
N ALA A 162 -37.15 -25.57 -9.60
CA ALA A 162 -38.27 -26.19 -8.89
C ALA A 162 -38.95 -25.18 -7.95
N GLU A 163 -40.25 -25.39 -7.84
CA GLU A 163 -41.26 -24.57 -7.18
C GLU A 163 -41.11 -24.46 -5.66
N SER A 164 -41.88 -23.50 -5.14
CA SER A 164 -42.21 -23.22 -3.75
C SER A 164 -42.27 -24.43 -2.82
N ASN A 165 -41.55 -24.36 -1.70
CA ASN A 165 -42.15 -24.66 -0.41
C ASN A 165 -41.39 -24.03 0.77
N GLU A 166 -42.13 -23.68 1.81
CA GLU A 166 -41.73 -22.88 2.97
C GLU A 166 -41.00 -23.67 4.09
N GLN A 167 -40.14 -22.93 4.83
CA GLN A 167 -39.64 -23.11 6.23
C GLN A 167 -38.50 -24.12 6.55
N PRO A 168 -37.74 -23.94 7.66
CA PRO A 168 -36.89 -22.79 8.01
C PRO A 168 -35.43 -23.23 8.34
N VAL A 169 -34.43 -22.39 8.04
CA VAL A 169 -33.02 -22.68 8.35
C VAL A 169 -32.70 -22.21 9.77
N LEU A 170 -32.26 -23.15 10.61
CA LEU A 170 -31.66 -22.91 11.92
C LEU A 170 -30.38 -22.09 11.78
N GLU A 171 -30.41 -20.88 12.34
CA GLU A 171 -29.24 -20.02 12.55
C GLU A 171 -28.31 -20.65 13.59
N MET A 172 -27.05 -20.89 13.19
CA MET A 172 -25.95 -21.01 14.15
C MET A 172 -25.13 -19.72 14.11
N GLU A 173 -25.42 -18.86 15.09
CA GLU A 173 -24.60 -17.70 15.45
C GLU A 173 -23.19 -18.13 15.87
N HIS A 174 -22.24 -17.18 15.87
CA HIS A 174 -21.14 -16.90 16.83
C HIS A 174 -20.22 -15.89 16.10
N SER A 175 -19.83 -14.71 16.59
CA SER A 175 -19.76 -14.15 17.94
C SER A 175 -19.46 -12.61 17.84
N PRO A 176 -19.30 -11.83 18.93
CA PRO A 176 -20.18 -10.71 19.25
C PRO A 176 -19.59 -9.32 18.94
N SER A 177 -20.45 -8.39 18.51
CA SER A 177 -20.48 -7.01 19.02
C SER A 177 -21.75 -6.31 18.51
N THR A 178 -22.64 -5.97 19.44
CA THR A 178 -23.72 -4.96 19.34
C THR A 178 -24.06 -4.49 17.92
N SER A 179 -24.73 -5.31 17.12
CA SER A 179 -25.19 -4.91 15.80
C SER A 179 -26.60 -4.35 15.90
N ALA A 180 -26.74 -3.06 15.65
CA ALA A 180 -28.01 -2.54 15.16
C ALA A 180 -28.44 -3.43 13.97
N LYS A 181 -29.69 -3.92 13.96
CA LYS A 181 -30.21 -4.80 12.90
C LYS A 181 -29.85 -4.22 11.53
N ARG A 182 -29.03 -4.96 10.76
CA ARG A 182 -28.68 -4.61 9.38
C ARG A 182 -29.96 -4.53 8.57
N LEU A 183 -30.22 -3.40 7.93
CA LEU A 183 -31.36 -3.27 7.03
C LEU A 183 -31.13 -4.12 5.77
N GLU A 184 -32.20 -4.62 5.16
CA GLU A 184 -32.12 -5.31 3.87
C GLU A 184 -31.72 -4.34 2.76
N ASP A 185 -30.95 -4.82 1.76
CA ASP A 185 -30.50 -3.98 0.64
C ASP A 185 -31.71 -3.56 -0.23
N PRO A 186 -32.07 -2.27 -0.24
CA PRO A 186 -33.24 -1.79 -0.97
C PRO A 186 -33.09 -1.97 -2.49
N ARG A 187 -31.87 -2.17 -3.01
CA ARG A 187 -31.67 -2.47 -4.45
C ARG A 187 -32.25 -3.82 -4.87
N LYS A 188 -32.40 -4.76 -3.94
CA LYS A 188 -33.02 -6.06 -4.19
C LYS A 188 -34.56 -6.00 -4.13
N LYS A 189 -35.10 -4.98 -3.45
CA LYS A 189 -36.54 -4.80 -3.21
C LYS A 189 -37.31 -4.30 -4.43
N TYR A 190 -36.69 -3.49 -5.29
CA TYR A 190 -37.38 -2.81 -6.39
C TYR A 190 -37.06 -3.40 -7.76
N LYS A 191 -38.10 -3.59 -8.60
CA LYS A 191 -37.95 -4.02 -10.01
C LYS A 191 -37.29 -2.94 -10.88
N ARG A 192 -36.65 -3.37 -11.98
CA ARG A 192 -36.05 -2.48 -12.99
C ARG A 192 -37.16 -1.68 -13.68
N GLY A 193 -37.05 -0.34 -13.68
CA GLY A 193 -38.01 0.59 -14.28
C GLY A 193 -37.78 2.02 -13.76
N ALA A 194 -38.25 3.02 -14.51
CA ALA A 194 -38.16 4.43 -14.10
C ALA A 194 -39.17 4.71 -12.97
N PRO A 195 -38.73 5.03 -11.73
CA PRO A 195 -39.63 5.29 -10.63
C PRO A 195 -40.34 6.64 -10.80
N THR A 196 -41.52 6.77 -10.20
CA THR A 196 -42.15 8.08 -10.03
C THR A 196 -41.29 8.97 -9.11
N LYS A 197 -41.44 10.30 -9.17
CA LYS A 197 -40.62 11.25 -8.36
C LYS A 197 -40.70 10.96 -6.86
N ALA A 198 -41.91 10.70 -6.34
CA ALA A 198 -42.13 10.35 -4.93
C ALA A 198 -41.52 9.00 -4.55
N GLU A 199 -41.61 8.01 -5.44
CA GLU A 199 -40.97 6.71 -5.24
C GLU A 199 -39.44 6.80 -5.28
N ALA A 200 -38.88 7.63 -6.16
CA ALA A 200 -37.44 7.88 -6.24
C ALA A 200 -36.89 8.47 -4.93
N GLU A 201 -37.65 9.38 -4.30
CA GLU A 201 -37.30 9.97 -3.01
C GLU A 201 -37.37 8.95 -1.87
N ARG A 202 -38.41 8.11 -1.80
CA ARG A 202 -38.46 6.98 -0.85
C ARG A 202 -37.29 6.03 -1.04
N ARG A 203 -37.00 5.64 -2.28
CA ARG A 203 -35.86 4.77 -2.63
C ARG A 203 -34.52 5.39 -2.22
N ARG A 204 -34.39 6.73 -2.28
CA ARG A 204 -33.20 7.47 -1.81
C ARG A 204 -33.08 7.36 -0.28
N LEU A 205 -34.14 7.67 0.46
CA LEU A 205 -34.15 7.60 1.92
C LEU A 205 -33.93 6.18 2.44
N GLU A 206 -34.58 5.16 1.85
CA GLU A 206 -34.33 3.75 2.19
C GLU A 206 -32.87 3.36 1.94
N ARG A 207 -32.27 3.85 0.84
CA ARG A 207 -30.85 3.62 0.55
C ARG A 207 -29.93 4.33 1.54
N GLU A 208 -30.23 5.55 1.91
CA GLU A 208 -29.46 6.31 2.91
C GLU A 208 -29.53 5.65 4.29
N ALA A 209 -30.71 5.20 4.70
CA ALA A 209 -30.90 4.45 5.95
C ALA A 209 -30.16 3.10 5.91
N TRP A 210 -30.24 2.38 4.80
CA TRP A 210 -29.50 1.14 4.60
C TRP A 210 -27.99 1.37 4.63
N GLU A 211 -27.47 2.34 3.88
CA GLU A 211 -26.05 2.72 3.88
C GLU A 211 -25.59 3.12 5.29
N ALA A 212 -26.40 3.85 6.06
CA ALA A 212 -26.11 4.20 7.45
C ALA A 212 -26.11 2.98 8.38
N SER A 213 -26.87 1.91 8.08
CA SER A 213 -26.85 0.66 8.84
C SER A 213 -25.60 -0.19 8.60
N LEU A 214 -24.87 0.04 7.50
CA LEU A 214 -23.69 -0.76 7.15
C LEU A 214 -22.49 -0.45 8.07
N PRO A 215 -21.57 -1.42 8.27
CA PRO A 215 -20.26 -1.15 8.85
C PRO A 215 -19.51 -0.07 8.07
N LEU A 216 -18.70 0.75 8.74
CA LEU A 216 -17.99 1.89 8.13
C LEU A 216 -17.18 1.50 6.87
N PHE A 217 -16.58 0.31 6.88
CA PHE A 217 -15.80 -0.22 5.76
C PHE A 217 -16.64 -0.71 4.57
N GLU A 218 -17.97 -0.69 4.68
CA GLU A 218 -18.92 -0.98 3.61
C GLU A 218 -19.69 0.28 3.15
N ARG A 219 -19.68 1.36 3.94
CA ARG A 219 -20.25 2.68 3.59
C ARG A 219 -19.48 3.39 2.48
N LYS A 220 -19.86 4.62 2.14
CA LYS A 220 -19.13 5.44 1.15
C LYS A 220 -17.73 5.76 1.63
N LEU A 221 -16.79 5.93 0.69
CA LEU A 221 -15.38 6.18 1.02
C LEU A 221 -15.19 7.52 1.71
N GLU A 222 -16.02 8.50 1.37
CA GLU A 222 -16.02 9.84 1.96
C GLU A 222 -16.30 9.80 3.47
N ASP A 223 -17.07 8.83 3.94
CA ASP A 223 -17.43 8.69 5.35
C ASP A 223 -16.22 8.30 6.22
N MET A 224 -15.14 7.78 5.62
CA MET A 224 -13.91 7.42 6.34
C MET A 224 -12.98 8.61 6.59
N LEU A 225 -13.15 9.73 5.87
CA LEU A 225 -12.29 10.91 5.97
C LEU A 225 -12.23 11.54 7.38
N PRO A 226 -13.34 11.68 8.13
CA PRO A 226 -13.29 12.28 9.46
C PRO A 226 -12.64 11.39 10.54
N TYR A 227 -12.54 10.07 10.31
CA TYR A 227 -12.01 9.14 11.31
C TYR A 227 -10.48 9.16 11.37
N THR A 228 -9.93 8.89 12.55
CA THR A 228 -8.49 8.74 12.76
C THR A 228 -8.00 7.36 12.33
N PHE A 229 -6.68 7.19 12.19
CA PHE A 229 -6.12 5.88 11.86
C PHE A 229 -6.46 4.82 12.92
N GLU A 230 -6.34 5.16 14.21
CA GLU A 230 -6.62 4.23 15.32
C GLU A 230 -8.08 3.75 15.34
N GLN A 231 -9.02 4.60 14.91
CA GLN A 231 -10.43 4.20 14.76
C GLN A 231 -10.68 3.30 13.54
N LEU A 232 -9.93 3.51 12.45
CA LEU A 232 -10.09 2.74 11.21
C LEU A 232 -9.36 1.38 11.27
N LYS A 233 -8.22 1.30 11.96
CA LYS A 233 -7.38 0.11 12.06
C LYS A 233 -8.13 -1.17 12.48
N PRO A 234 -8.94 -1.19 13.56
CA PRO A 234 -9.65 -2.41 13.98
C PRO A 234 -10.76 -2.83 12.99
N LEU A 235 -11.17 -1.94 12.09
CA LEU A 235 -12.22 -2.18 11.11
C LEU A 235 -11.69 -2.77 9.80
N ILE A 236 -10.36 -2.84 9.62
CA ILE A 236 -9.75 -3.41 8.43
C ILE A 236 -9.96 -4.94 8.45
N PRO A 237 -10.60 -5.55 7.43
CA PRO A 237 -10.76 -6.99 7.39
C PRO A 237 -9.40 -7.70 7.25
N ILE A 238 -9.11 -8.65 8.13
CA ILE A 238 -7.88 -9.48 8.12
C ILE A 238 -8.26 -10.96 8.17
N HIS A 239 -8.83 -11.44 7.07
CA HIS A 239 -9.12 -12.85 6.81
C HIS A 239 -8.85 -13.17 5.32
N PRO A 240 -8.46 -14.40 4.98
CA PRO A 240 -8.18 -14.74 3.59
C PRO A 240 -9.49 -14.68 2.79
N SER A 241 -9.44 -14.10 1.60
CA SER A 241 -10.61 -13.98 0.73
C SER A 241 -10.19 -14.07 -0.73
N THR A 242 -11.16 -14.30 -1.61
CA THR A 242 -10.92 -14.40 -3.04
C THR A 242 -11.02 -13.03 -3.70
N SER A 243 -10.12 -12.74 -4.61
CA SER A 243 -10.13 -11.52 -5.42
C SER A 243 -9.68 -11.82 -6.84
N SER A 244 -9.96 -10.89 -7.75
CA SER A 244 -9.60 -11.03 -9.15
C SER A 244 -8.97 -9.77 -9.71
N LYS A 245 -8.09 -9.97 -10.70
CA LYS A 245 -7.35 -8.91 -11.38
C LYS A 245 -7.29 -9.27 -12.84
N LYS A 246 -7.59 -8.29 -13.68
CA LYS A 246 -7.39 -8.41 -15.12
C LYS A 246 -5.89 -8.29 -15.40
N GLY A 247 -5.29 -9.35 -15.93
CA GLY A 247 -3.90 -9.34 -16.38
C GLY A 247 -3.69 -8.46 -17.61
N SER A 248 -2.43 -8.23 -17.98
CA SER A 248 -2.06 -7.50 -19.20
C SER A 248 -2.57 -8.16 -20.48
N ASN A 249 -2.71 -9.49 -20.46
CA ASN A 249 -3.32 -10.30 -21.52
C ASN A 249 -4.86 -10.23 -21.57
N GLY A 250 -5.48 -9.40 -20.73
CA GLY A 250 -6.93 -9.25 -20.64
C GLY A 250 -7.66 -10.39 -19.90
N LYS A 251 -6.96 -11.46 -19.47
CA LYS A 251 -7.57 -12.57 -18.73
C LYS A 251 -7.74 -12.21 -17.25
N LEU A 252 -8.83 -12.68 -16.65
CA LEU A 252 -9.07 -12.58 -15.21
C LEU A 252 -8.25 -13.64 -14.48
N MET A 253 -7.33 -13.19 -13.64
CA MET A 253 -6.62 -14.04 -12.69
C MET A 253 -7.33 -13.95 -11.36
N TRP A 254 -7.63 -15.10 -10.78
CA TRP A 254 -8.22 -15.22 -9.46
C TRP A 254 -7.14 -15.66 -8.47
N TRP A 255 -7.14 -15.09 -7.28
CA TRP A 255 -6.30 -15.56 -6.18
C TRP A 255 -7.10 -15.57 -4.88
N HIS A 256 -6.66 -16.41 -3.96
CA HIS A 256 -7.19 -16.49 -2.61
C HIS A 256 -6.10 -16.10 -1.62
N GLY A 257 -6.38 -15.13 -0.76
CA GLY A 257 -5.45 -14.69 0.27
C GLY A 257 -5.68 -13.24 0.70
N TYR A 258 -4.60 -12.47 0.71
CA TYR A 258 -4.52 -11.14 1.29
C TYR A 258 -3.97 -10.12 0.30
N LYS A 259 -3.93 -8.86 0.74
CA LYS A 259 -3.23 -7.75 0.10
C LYS A 259 -2.33 -7.06 1.10
N LEU A 260 -1.10 -6.77 0.66
CA LEU A 260 -0.19 -5.86 1.33
C LEU A 260 -0.23 -4.52 0.59
N HIS A 261 -0.61 -3.47 1.30
CA HIS A 261 -0.64 -2.08 0.82
C HIS A 261 0.58 -1.36 1.36
N ILE A 262 1.37 -0.72 0.51
CA ILE A 262 2.57 0.01 0.95
C ILE A 262 2.54 1.45 0.45
N LEU A 263 3.11 2.34 1.24
CA LEU A 263 3.44 3.71 0.90
C LEU A 263 4.95 3.84 0.98
N ALA A 264 5.58 4.22 -0.14
CA ALA A 264 7.02 4.26 -0.28
C ALA A 264 7.52 5.67 -0.63
N ASP A 265 8.73 6.00 -0.16
CA ASP A 265 9.48 7.17 -0.64
C ASP A 265 10.02 6.87 -2.04
N SER A 266 9.58 7.65 -3.03
CA SER A 266 10.00 7.45 -4.41
C SER A 266 11.46 7.83 -4.66
N LYS A 267 12.13 8.54 -3.73
CA LYS A 267 13.56 8.89 -3.83
C LYS A 267 14.46 7.91 -3.09
N GLY A 268 14.22 7.69 -1.80
CA GLY A 268 15.05 6.82 -0.97
C GLY A 268 14.74 5.33 -1.10
N HIS A 269 13.66 4.94 -1.80
CA HIS A 269 13.21 3.55 -1.91
C HIS A 269 12.81 2.91 -0.57
N TYR A 270 12.47 3.70 0.46
CA TYR A 270 12.02 3.18 1.76
C TYR A 270 10.51 2.96 1.80
N ILE A 271 10.08 1.89 2.47
CA ILE A 271 8.66 1.65 2.79
C ILE A 271 8.33 2.47 4.04
N LEU A 272 7.61 3.57 3.89
CA LEU A 272 7.29 4.50 4.97
C LEU A 272 6.10 4.03 5.80
N SER A 273 5.13 3.38 5.16
CA SER A 273 3.98 2.77 5.84
C SER A 273 3.50 1.55 5.07
N ALA A 274 2.93 0.60 5.80
CA ALA A 274 2.32 -0.59 5.24
C ALA A 274 1.08 -0.99 6.06
N LEU A 275 0.11 -1.59 5.38
CA LEU A 275 -1.11 -2.18 5.95
C LEU A 275 -1.39 -3.53 5.28
N PHE A 276 -1.92 -4.46 6.06
CA PHE A 276 -2.33 -5.79 5.59
C PHE A 276 -3.85 -5.91 5.63
N SER A 277 -4.45 -6.48 4.59
CA SER A 277 -5.91 -6.65 4.50
C SER A 277 -6.30 -7.92 3.78
N SER A 278 -7.57 -8.30 3.90
CA SER A 278 -8.23 -9.28 3.04
C SER A 278 -8.12 -8.90 1.55
N ALA A 279 -8.04 -9.89 0.65
CA ALA A 279 -7.88 -9.64 -0.77
C ALA A 279 -9.08 -9.00 -1.48
N HIS A 280 -10.31 -9.22 -1.01
CA HIS A 280 -11.52 -8.62 -1.62
C HIS A 280 -11.60 -7.10 -1.44
N VAL A 281 -10.82 -6.54 -0.51
CA VAL A 281 -10.91 -5.14 -0.16
C VAL A 281 -10.37 -4.26 -1.29
N ASN A 282 -11.11 -3.20 -1.60
CA ASN A 282 -10.75 -2.24 -2.64
C ASN A 282 -9.54 -1.38 -2.22
N ASP A 283 -8.59 -1.21 -3.14
CA ASP A 283 -7.33 -0.51 -2.88
C ASP A 283 -7.55 0.98 -2.57
N GLY A 284 -8.46 1.64 -3.28
CA GLY A 284 -8.87 3.02 -3.00
C GLY A 284 -9.40 3.21 -1.57
N ARG A 285 -10.05 2.18 -1.00
CA ARG A 285 -10.54 2.22 0.39
C ARG A 285 -9.38 2.17 1.39
N LEU A 286 -8.36 1.36 1.13
CA LEU A 286 -7.19 1.22 2.01
C LEU A 286 -6.21 2.39 1.90
N ALA A 287 -6.22 3.14 0.80
CA ALA A 287 -5.39 4.33 0.67
C ALA A 287 -5.66 5.36 1.77
N ILE A 288 -6.91 5.52 2.22
CA ILE A 288 -7.26 6.46 3.31
C ILE A 288 -6.57 6.09 4.64
N PRO A 289 -6.78 4.90 5.22
CA PRO A 289 -6.09 4.52 6.46
C PRO A 289 -4.57 4.43 6.27
N LEU A 290 -4.05 4.04 5.09
CA LEU A 290 -2.61 4.01 4.82
C LEU A 290 -1.97 5.40 4.92
N LEU A 291 -2.59 6.40 4.29
CA LEU A 291 -2.16 7.81 4.34
C LEU A 291 -2.31 8.40 5.74
N LYS A 292 -3.39 8.08 6.46
CA LYS A 292 -3.59 8.51 7.85
C LYS A 292 -2.57 7.89 8.80
N LYS A 293 -2.23 6.60 8.62
CA LYS A 293 -1.16 5.94 9.38
C LYS A 293 0.17 6.67 9.18
N PHE A 294 0.53 6.94 7.93
CA PHE A 294 1.75 7.70 7.62
C PHE A 294 1.77 9.08 8.30
N GLN A 295 0.65 9.82 8.27
CA GLN A 295 0.54 11.12 8.95
C GLN A 295 0.65 11.01 10.47
N THR A 296 0.16 9.92 11.05
CA THR A 296 0.20 9.67 12.50
C THR A 296 1.61 9.30 12.94
N ASP A 297 2.29 8.44 12.18
CA ASP A 297 3.65 7.99 12.48
C ASP A 297 4.69 9.12 12.24
N PHE A 298 4.47 9.99 11.25
CA PHE A 298 5.40 11.05 10.84
C PHE A 298 4.70 12.40 10.57
N PRO A 299 4.18 13.08 11.60
CA PRO A 299 3.37 14.30 11.44
C PRO A 299 4.14 15.49 10.84
N ASP A 300 5.45 15.58 11.09
CA ASP A 300 6.27 16.72 10.66
C ASP A 300 6.76 16.61 9.21
N TRP A 301 6.48 15.49 8.54
CA TRP A 301 7.03 15.20 7.22
C TRP A 301 6.24 15.90 6.11
N LYS A 302 6.93 16.79 5.38
CA LYS A 302 6.33 17.56 4.29
C LYS A 302 6.41 16.82 2.96
N VAL A 303 5.27 16.30 2.52
CA VAL A 303 5.11 15.65 1.22
C VAL A 303 4.71 16.67 0.14
N LYS A 304 5.37 16.65 -1.02
CA LYS A 304 5.02 17.52 -2.15
C LYS A 304 3.99 16.86 -3.07
N HIS A 305 4.21 15.59 -3.43
CA HIS A 305 3.31 14.85 -4.32
C HIS A 305 3.08 13.43 -3.82
N ALA A 306 1.85 12.92 -4.02
CA ALA A 306 1.50 11.53 -3.80
C ALA A 306 1.08 10.89 -5.13
N LEU A 307 1.70 9.75 -5.48
CA LEU A 307 1.59 9.10 -6.78
C LEU A 307 0.85 7.76 -6.65
N ALA A 308 -0.13 7.51 -7.51
CA ALA A 308 -0.88 6.24 -7.52
C ALA A 308 -1.42 5.89 -8.91
N ASP A 309 -1.86 4.64 -9.07
CA ASP A 309 -2.48 4.14 -10.31
C ASP A 309 -3.97 4.51 -10.44
N ALA A 310 -4.59 4.15 -11.57
CA ALA A 310 -6.00 4.44 -11.83
C ALA A 310 -6.99 3.69 -10.92
N GLY A 311 -6.54 2.67 -10.18
CA GLY A 311 -7.33 1.99 -9.16
C GLY A 311 -7.63 2.86 -7.95
N TYR A 312 -6.82 3.90 -7.72
CA TYR A 312 -6.98 4.87 -6.63
C TYR A 312 -7.71 6.15 -7.06
N ASP A 313 -8.25 6.21 -8.28
CA ASP A 313 -8.93 7.39 -8.83
C ASP A 313 -10.33 7.62 -8.20
N VAL A 314 -10.35 7.96 -6.91
CA VAL A 314 -11.56 8.22 -6.12
C VAL A 314 -11.40 9.53 -5.37
N MET A 315 -12.40 10.42 -5.44
CA MET A 315 -12.36 11.76 -4.84
C MET A 315 -11.92 11.79 -3.37
N ALA A 316 -12.32 10.81 -2.56
CA ALA A 316 -11.91 10.70 -1.16
C ALA A 316 -10.37 10.59 -1.02
N VAL A 317 -9.69 9.83 -1.88
CA VAL A 317 -8.23 9.72 -1.88
C VAL A 317 -7.58 11.05 -2.20
N TYR A 318 -8.07 11.79 -3.20
CA TYR A 318 -7.57 13.13 -3.53
C TYR A 318 -7.72 14.08 -2.34
N LYS A 319 -8.88 14.08 -1.66
CA LYS A 319 -9.11 14.90 -0.46
C LYS A 319 -8.15 14.54 0.67
N GLN A 320 -7.94 13.24 0.92
CA GLN A 320 -6.99 12.78 1.94
C GLN A 320 -5.53 13.13 1.60
N VAL A 321 -5.12 13.10 0.34
CA VAL A 321 -3.79 13.57 -0.07
C VAL A 321 -3.66 15.08 0.14
N ARG A 322 -4.70 15.85 -0.18
CA ARG A 322 -4.72 17.30 0.04
C ARG A 322 -4.66 17.68 1.52
N SER A 323 -5.26 16.89 2.43
CA SER A 323 -5.16 17.14 3.88
C SER A 323 -3.75 16.89 4.42
N LEU A 324 -2.92 16.11 3.74
CA LEU A 324 -1.47 16.00 4.02
C LEU A 324 -0.66 17.21 3.51
N GLY A 325 -1.29 18.16 2.80
CA GLY A 325 -0.62 19.26 2.12
C GLY A 325 0.03 18.89 0.77
N ALA A 326 -0.07 17.63 0.35
CA ALA A 326 0.53 17.13 -0.89
C ALA A 326 -0.38 17.31 -2.11
N TRP A 327 0.20 17.26 -3.32
CA TRP A 327 -0.54 17.24 -4.58
C TRP A 327 -0.75 15.79 -5.09
N PRO A 328 -1.99 15.36 -5.34
CA PRO A 328 -2.25 14.03 -5.89
C PRO A 328 -1.92 13.99 -7.39
N LEU A 329 -1.17 12.96 -7.79
CA LEU A 329 -0.94 12.58 -9.19
C LEU A 329 -1.35 11.11 -9.34
N ILE A 330 -2.63 10.93 -9.66
CA ILE A 330 -3.25 9.62 -9.80
C ILE A 330 -3.67 9.48 -11.26
N ASP A 331 -3.40 8.31 -11.86
CA ASP A 331 -3.84 8.05 -13.22
C ASP A 331 -5.37 8.11 -13.32
N TYR A 332 -5.88 8.68 -14.41
CA TYR A 332 -7.31 8.86 -14.58
C TYR A 332 -7.95 7.56 -15.05
N ASN A 333 -9.04 7.14 -14.42
CA ASN A 333 -9.76 5.94 -14.84
C ASN A 333 -10.73 6.29 -15.98
N GLU A 334 -10.37 5.91 -17.22
CA GLU A 334 -11.12 6.20 -18.46
C GLU A 334 -12.57 5.68 -18.47
N ARG A 335 -12.93 4.74 -17.58
CA ARG A 335 -14.33 4.32 -17.40
C ARG A 335 -15.22 5.48 -16.94
N ALA A 336 -14.64 6.56 -16.41
CA ALA A 336 -15.36 7.74 -15.97
C ALA A 336 -15.53 8.76 -17.13
N LYS A 337 -16.66 8.67 -17.87
CA LYS A 337 -17.28 9.65 -18.80
C LYS A 337 -16.36 10.40 -19.80
N LYS A 338 -16.90 10.74 -20.99
CA LYS A 338 -16.22 11.61 -21.96
C LYS A 338 -15.74 12.93 -21.30
N PRO A 339 -14.60 13.51 -21.73
CA PRO A 339 -14.15 14.79 -21.22
C PRO A 339 -15.25 15.85 -21.43
N PRO A 340 -15.38 16.83 -20.51
CA PRO A 340 -16.34 17.93 -20.68
C PRO A 340 -16.10 18.69 -21.99
N GLU A 341 -17.15 19.27 -22.55
CA GLU A 341 -17.05 20.12 -23.73
C GLU A 341 -15.98 21.23 -23.54
N GLY A 342 -15.14 21.41 -24.55
CA GLY A 342 -14.02 22.37 -24.53
C GLY A 342 -12.74 21.88 -23.86
N LEU A 343 -12.66 20.62 -23.42
CA LEU A 343 -11.45 20.00 -22.89
C LEU A 343 -11.04 18.76 -23.71
N ASN A 344 -9.73 18.53 -23.85
CA ASN A 344 -9.21 17.30 -24.44
C ASN A 344 -9.14 16.15 -23.43
N GLU A 345 -8.63 14.98 -23.85
CA GLU A 345 -8.44 13.79 -23.02
C GLU A 345 -7.55 14.03 -21.78
N ASN A 346 -6.62 14.98 -21.85
CA ASN A 346 -5.76 15.38 -20.73
C ASN A 346 -6.34 16.54 -19.91
N PHE A 347 -7.59 16.92 -20.15
CA PHE A 347 -8.27 18.06 -19.52
C PHE A 347 -7.60 19.42 -19.77
N HIS A 348 -6.91 19.56 -20.89
CA HIS A 348 -6.44 20.86 -21.38
C HIS A 348 -7.55 21.55 -22.17
N PRO A 349 -7.69 22.89 -22.05
CA PRO A 349 -8.58 23.67 -22.90
C PRO A 349 -8.32 23.43 -24.38
N VAL A 350 -9.39 23.45 -25.17
CA VAL A 350 -9.35 23.30 -26.62
C VAL A 350 -10.01 24.53 -27.25
N CYS A 351 -9.43 25.06 -28.33
CA CYS A 351 -10.01 26.17 -29.07
C CYS A 351 -11.17 25.70 -29.99
N GLN A 352 -11.89 26.64 -30.60
CA GLN A 352 -13.01 26.33 -31.51
C GLN A 352 -12.57 25.52 -32.76
N GLU A 353 -11.30 25.66 -33.18
CA GLU A 353 -10.67 24.88 -34.27
C GLU A 353 -10.12 23.51 -33.81
N GLY A 354 -10.28 23.15 -32.53
CA GLY A 354 -9.82 21.86 -32.02
C GLY A 354 -8.36 21.81 -31.53
N HIS A 355 -7.59 22.91 -31.59
CA HIS A 355 -6.22 22.93 -31.06
C HIS A 355 -6.19 22.99 -29.52
N SER A 356 -5.38 22.11 -28.91
CA SER A 356 -5.23 22.03 -27.46
C SER A 356 -4.20 23.04 -26.92
N TYR A 357 -4.53 23.68 -25.80
CA TYR A 357 -3.62 24.59 -25.12
C TYR A 357 -2.48 23.85 -24.42
N VAL A 358 -1.33 24.51 -24.36
CA VAL A 358 -0.11 23.96 -23.77
C VAL A 358 0.01 24.43 -22.32
N TYR A 359 0.30 23.49 -21.42
CA TYR A 359 0.59 23.80 -20.02
C TYR A 359 1.89 24.62 -19.92
N ASP A 360 1.78 25.80 -19.31
CA ASP A 360 2.89 26.74 -19.12
C ASP A 360 3.44 26.65 -17.69
N SER A 361 2.60 26.95 -16.70
CA SER A 361 3.03 27.09 -15.31
C SER A 361 1.90 26.87 -14.30
N PHE A 362 2.28 26.71 -13.03
CA PHE A 362 1.36 26.64 -11.91
C PHE A 362 1.55 27.86 -11.02
N ASP A 363 0.47 28.60 -10.78
CA ASP A 363 0.43 29.70 -9.82
C ASP A 363 0.04 29.15 -8.44
N ALA A 364 1.00 29.12 -7.53
CA ALA A 364 0.82 28.60 -6.18
C ALA A 364 -0.10 29.49 -5.31
N LYS A 365 -0.16 30.80 -5.55
CA LYS A 365 -0.98 31.74 -4.77
C LYS A 365 -2.46 31.52 -5.05
N ASN A 366 -2.81 31.45 -6.35
CA ASN A 366 -4.18 31.26 -6.81
C ASN A 366 -4.57 29.78 -7.00
N LYS A 367 -3.63 28.86 -6.76
CA LYS A 367 -3.73 27.41 -7.05
C LYS A 367 -4.31 27.16 -8.45
N SER A 368 -3.80 27.89 -9.44
CA SER A 368 -4.32 27.86 -10.81
C SER A 368 -3.28 27.37 -11.80
N LEU A 369 -3.69 26.48 -12.69
CA LEU A 369 -2.93 26.03 -13.84
C LEU A 369 -3.06 27.05 -14.96
N LYS A 370 -1.92 27.51 -15.49
CA LYS A 370 -1.85 28.42 -16.63
C LYS A 370 -1.60 27.62 -17.90
N PHE A 371 -2.49 27.80 -18.87
CA PHE A 371 -2.39 27.22 -20.20
C PHE A 371 -2.25 28.36 -21.22
N THR A 372 -1.26 28.25 -22.09
CA THR A 372 -0.98 29.24 -23.14
C THR A 372 -1.38 28.70 -24.50
N ARG A 373 -1.72 29.63 -25.38
CA ARG A 373 -2.07 29.36 -26.76
C ARG A 373 -1.00 28.49 -27.46
N PRO A 374 -1.40 27.47 -28.24
CA PRO A 374 -0.48 26.66 -29.02
C PRO A 374 0.12 27.47 -30.19
N GLN A 375 1.22 26.99 -30.79
CA GLN A 375 1.94 27.75 -31.83
C GLN A 375 1.13 27.84 -33.13
N GLU A 376 0.33 26.82 -33.40
CA GLU A 376 -0.59 26.66 -34.53
C GLU A 376 -1.62 27.79 -34.59
N CYS A 377 -2.00 28.36 -33.45
CA CYS A 377 -2.95 29.47 -33.40
C CYS A 377 -2.33 30.86 -33.68
N LYS A 378 -1.02 30.97 -34.00
CA LYS A 378 -0.41 32.25 -34.40
C LYS A 378 -0.91 32.78 -35.76
N ALA A 379 -1.37 31.90 -36.64
CA ALA A 379 -1.92 32.27 -37.96
C ALA A 379 -3.45 32.13 -38.02
N CYS A 380 -4.11 31.91 -36.87
CA CYS A 380 -5.52 31.55 -36.84
C CYS A 380 -6.43 32.77 -37.10
N PRO A 381 -7.40 32.69 -38.03
CA PRO A 381 -8.35 33.77 -38.31
C PRO A 381 -9.17 34.21 -37.07
N LEU A 382 -9.37 33.31 -36.11
CA LEU A 382 -10.09 33.58 -34.85
C LEU A 382 -9.32 34.48 -33.88
N GLU A 383 -8.04 34.76 -34.13
CA GLU A 383 -7.30 35.79 -33.40
C GLU A 383 -7.84 37.19 -33.72
N LYS A 384 -8.14 37.46 -35.00
CA LYS A 384 -8.63 38.76 -35.46
C LYS A 384 -10.05 39.06 -34.97
N SER A 385 -10.85 38.03 -34.68
CA SER A 385 -12.23 38.16 -34.18
C SER A 385 -12.33 38.18 -32.65
N GLY A 386 -11.21 38.13 -31.91
CA GLY A 386 -11.19 38.16 -30.45
C GLY A 386 -11.75 36.91 -29.76
N ARG A 387 -12.12 35.87 -30.51
CA ARG A 387 -12.68 34.61 -29.98
C ARG A 387 -11.61 33.63 -29.50
N CYS A 388 -10.34 33.86 -29.85
CA CYS A 388 -9.20 33.08 -29.37
C CYS A 388 -8.57 33.71 -28.12
N GLN A 389 -8.73 33.08 -26.95
CA GLN A 389 -8.10 33.55 -25.71
C GLN A 389 -6.59 33.27 -25.69
N ARG A 390 -5.77 34.21 -25.22
CA ARG A 390 -4.30 33.99 -25.16
C ARG A 390 -3.88 33.04 -24.04
N VAL A 391 -4.57 33.11 -22.89
CA VAL A 391 -4.21 32.40 -21.67
C VAL A 391 -5.47 31.93 -20.96
N TYR A 392 -5.53 30.64 -20.63
CA TYR A 392 -6.52 30.09 -19.70
C TYR A 392 -5.88 29.91 -18.33
N LYS A 393 -6.59 30.33 -17.28
CA LYS A 393 -6.24 30.05 -15.88
C LYS A 393 -7.35 29.21 -15.24
N ILE A 394 -7.04 27.98 -14.88
CA ILE A 394 -8.01 27.05 -14.28
C ILE A 394 -7.59 26.73 -12.86
N LYS A 395 -8.49 26.98 -11.90
CA LYS A 395 -8.27 26.61 -10.49
C LYS A 395 -8.33 25.09 -10.33
N VAL A 396 -7.34 24.54 -9.62
CA VAL A 396 -7.25 23.10 -9.31
C VAL A 396 -8.45 22.62 -8.49
N GLU A 397 -8.99 23.48 -7.62
CA GLU A 397 -10.14 23.17 -6.76
C GLU A 397 -11.45 22.94 -7.52
N LYS A 398 -11.55 23.34 -8.80
CA LYS A 398 -12.73 23.06 -9.64
C LYS A 398 -12.99 21.56 -9.76
N ASP A 399 -11.92 20.78 -9.94
CA ASP A 399 -11.97 19.32 -9.99
C ASP A 399 -10.57 18.75 -9.77
N LEU A 400 -10.34 18.18 -8.57
CA LEU A 400 -9.04 17.64 -8.17
C LEU A 400 -8.59 16.45 -9.03
N ARG A 401 -9.52 15.71 -9.65
CA ARG A 401 -9.20 14.54 -10.49
C ARG A 401 -8.70 14.96 -11.86
N ARG A 402 -9.30 16.01 -12.41
CA ARG A 402 -8.99 16.50 -13.76
C ARG A 402 -7.80 17.45 -13.77
N PHE A 403 -7.77 18.40 -12.85
CA PHE A 403 -6.78 19.48 -12.84
C PHE A 403 -5.66 19.17 -11.84
N THR A 404 -4.71 18.33 -12.26
CA THR A 404 -3.55 17.95 -11.44
C THR A 404 -2.44 19.01 -11.46
N VAL A 405 -1.54 18.98 -10.46
CA VAL A 405 -0.34 19.83 -10.42
C VAL A 405 0.89 18.93 -10.48
N PRO A 406 1.71 18.97 -11.56
CA PRO A 406 1.49 19.68 -12.83
C PRO A 406 0.29 19.13 -13.65
N ALA A 407 -0.14 19.89 -14.66
CA ALA A 407 -1.27 19.49 -15.51
C ALA A 407 -1.04 18.13 -16.17
N ARG A 408 -2.09 17.30 -16.22
CA ARG A 408 -2.07 15.94 -16.76
C ARG A 408 -1.55 15.94 -18.21
N GLY A 409 -0.76 14.94 -18.58
CA GLY A 409 -0.20 14.84 -19.93
C GLY A 409 0.98 15.78 -20.24
N SER A 410 1.25 16.79 -19.40
CA SER A 410 2.43 17.66 -19.55
C SER A 410 3.77 16.92 -19.37
N LYS A 411 4.85 17.48 -19.92
CA LYS A 411 6.21 16.90 -19.76
C LYS A 411 6.63 16.80 -18.29
N SER A 412 6.28 17.80 -17.49
CA SER A 412 6.56 17.82 -16.04
C SER A 412 5.73 16.80 -15.28
N TYR A 413 4.44 16.62 -15.62
CA TYR A 413 3.61 15.53 -15.10
C TYR A 413 4.27 14.18 -15.34
N LYS A 414 4.64 13.87 -16.60
CA LYS A 414 5.26 12.58 -16.96
C LYS A 414 6.56 12.34 -16.18
N LYS A 415 7.39 13.38 -15.99
CA LYS A 415 8.65 13.29 -15.24
C LYS A 415 8.42 12.94 -13.77
N ILE A 416 7.44 13.58 -13.12
CA ILE A 416 7.13 13.30 -11.71
C ILE A 416 6.44 11.94 -11.59
N TYR A 417 5.47 11.65 -12.45
CA TYR A 417 4.69 10.42 -12.41
C TYR A 417 5.57 9.17 -12.62
N LYS A 418 6.62 9.25 -13.42
CA LYS A 418 7.60 8.15 -13.60
C LYS A 418 8.22 7.66 -12.29
N LYS A 419 8.30 8.51 -11.26
CA LYS A 419 8.79 8.12 -9.92
C LYS A 419 7.89 7.09 -9.22
N ARG A 420 6.63 6.92 -9.66
CA ARG A 420 5.73 5.87 -9.15
C ARG A 420 6.33 4.46 -9.30
N THR A 421 7.13 4.24 -10.34
CA THR A 421 7.79 2.94 -10.60
C THR A 421 8.62 2.41 -9.42
N THR A 422 9.02 3.28 -8.48
CA THR A 422 9.69 2.87 -7.23
C THR A 422 8.86 1.86 -6.43
N VAL A 423 7.54 2.06 -6.28
CA VAL A 423 6.70 1.14 -5.49
C VAL A 423 6.59 -0.24 -6.15
N GLU A 424 6.54 -0.28 -7.49
CA GLU A 424 6.49 -1.53 -8.26
C GLU A 424 7.81 -2.31 -8.11
N ARG A 425 8.95 -1.62 -8.13
CA ARG A 425 10.26 -2.24 -7.87
C ARG A 425 10.35 -2.81 -6.46
N ILE A 426 9.88 -2.07 -5.45
CA ILE A 426 9.82 -2.56 -4.07
C ILE A 426 9.00 -3.85 -4.00
N PHE A 427 7.82 -3.89 -4.64
CA PHE A 427 7.03 -5.12 -4.68
C PHE A 427 7.74 -6.27 -5.39
N ALA A 428 8.47 -6.01 -6.47
CA ALA A 428 9.29 -7.03 -7.14
C ALA A 428 10.34 -7.60 -6.17
N TYR A 429 11.04 -6.75 -5.40
CA TYR A 429 11.98 -7.19 -4.37
C TYR A 429 11.29 -7.99 -3.26
N LEU A 430 10.18 -7.49 -2.71
CA LEU A 430 9.46 -8.19 -1.65
C LEU A 430 9.03 -9.60 -2.08
N LYS A 431 8.50 -9.72 -3.30
CA LYS A 431 8.05 -11.01 -3.85
C LYS A 431 9.21 -11.95 -4.22
N GLY A 432 10.25 -11.44 -4.84
CA GLY A 432 11.36 -12.25 -5.36
C GLY A 432 12.46 -12.57 -4.36
N TYR A 433 12.76 -11.65 -3.43
CA TYR A 433 13.92 -11.73 -2.54
C TYR A 433 13.56 -11.85 -1.06
N TYR A 434 12.46 -11.26 -0.60
CA TYR A 434 12.12 -11.22 0.83
C TYR A 434 10.95 -12.13 1.21
N GLY A 435 10.72 -13.20 0.44
CA GLY A 435 9.79 -14.27 0.82
C GLY A 435 8.29 -13.96 0.74
N LEU A 436 7.88 -12.73 0.39
CA LEU A 436 6.45 -12.37 0.32
C LEU A 436 5.69 -13.20 -0.72
N GLY A 437 6.34 -13.52 -1.85
CA GLY A 437 5.74 -14.31 -2.93
C GLY A 437 5.62 -15.81 -2.59
N ALA A 438 6.44 -16.30 -1.65
CA ALA A 438 6.44 -17.69 -1.19
C ALA A 438 5.63 -17.89 0.09
N SER A 439 5.24 -16.81 0.78
CA SER A 439 4.41 -16.91 1.99
C SER A 439 3.07 -17.56 1.64
N ARG A 440 2.69 -18.51 2.48
CA ARG A 440 1.47 -19.33 2.36
C ARG A 440 0.73 -19.44 3.70
N LYS A 441 1.11 -18.62 4.69
CA LYS A 441 0.59 -18.71 6.06
C LYS A 441 -0.88 -18.28 6.16
N ARG A 442 -1.53 -18.70 7.25
CA ARG A 442 -2.94 -18.41 7.55
C ARG A 442 -3.08 -17.24 8.52
N ALA A 443 -4.18 -16.51 8.37
CA ALA A 443 -4.63 -15.40 9.22
C ALA A 443 -3.49 -14.46 9.61
N LYS A 444 -3.40 -14.10 10.89
CA LYS A 444 -2.41 -13.16 11.43
C LYS A 444 -0.95 -13.59 11.22
N ARG A 445 -0.67 -14.88 10.93
CA ARG A 445 0.70 -15.33 10.63
C ARG A 445 1.19 -14.85 9.26
N ALA A 446 0.28 -14.66 8.30
CA ALA A 446 0.61 -14.06 7.01
C ALA A 446 1.02 -12.59 7.16
N GLU A 447 0.40 -11.87 8.11
CA GLU A 447 0.80 -10.51 8.45
C GLU A 447 2.22 -10.46 9.03
N VAL A 448 2.59 -11.42 9.89
CA VAL A 448 3.97 -11.53 10.41
C VAL A 448 4.97 -11.75 9.29
N ASP A 449 4.69 -12.65 8.33
CA ASP A 449 5.56 -12.84 7.16
C ASP A 449 5.69 -11.54 6.35
N ALA A 450 4.58 -10.83 6.11
CA ALA A 450 4.62 -9.54 5.42
C ALA A 450 5.43 -8.49 6.17
N ALA A 451 5.30 -8.43 7.50
CA ALA A 451 6.06 -7.52 8.34
C ALA A 451 7.57 -7.86 8.34
N LEU A 452 7.93 -9.16 8.39
CA LEU A 452 9.31 -9.61 8.24
C LEU A 452 9.89 -9.25 6.88
N SER A 453 9.13 -9.44 5.80
CA SER A 453 9.55 -9.06 4.44
C SER A 453 9.84 -7.55 4.34
N VAL A 454 8.92 -6.72 4.85
CA VAL A 454 9.06 -5.25 4.83
C VAL A 454 10.23 -4.79 5.69
N LEU A 455 10.38 -5.34 6.89
CA LEU A 455 11.48 -5.01 7.81
C LEU A 455 12.83 -5.44 7.24
N SER A 456 12.93 -6.66 6.71
CA SER A 456 14.16 -7.17 6.11
C SER A 456 14.59 -6.33 4.90
N TYR A 457 13.63 -5.96 4.04
CA TYR A 457 13.89 -5.05 2.92
C TYR A 457 14.46 -3.71 3.40
N THR A 458 13.83 -3.12 4.42
CA THR A 458 14.20 -1.80 4.94
C THR A 458 15.58 -1.81 5.60
N LEU A 459 15.91 -2.86 6.36
CA LEU A 459 17.23 -3.04 6.95
C LEU A 459 18.31 -3.20 5.87
N CYS A 460 18.05 -3.98 4.83
CA CYS A 460 18.96 -4.10 3.69
C CYS A 460 19.13 -2.77 2.95
N GLN A 461 18.05 -2.03 2.69
CA GLN A 461 18.10 -0.72 2.04
C GLN A 461 18.93 0.29 2.86
N TYR A 462 18.73 0.30 4.18
CA TYR A 462 19.53 1.12 5.10
C TYR A 462 21.02 0.78 5.06
N ALA A 463 21.34 -0.52 5.01
CA ALA A 463 22.73 -0.98 4.89
C ALA A 463 23.36 -0.54 3.56
N VAL A 464 22.63 -0.65 2.44
CA VAL A 464 23.08 -0.19 1.12
C VAL A 464 23.40 1.31 1.17
N ASP A 465 22.51 2.14 1.72
CA ASP A 465 22.73 3.59 1.76
C ASP A 465 23.88 3.98 2.69
N CYS A 466 24.07 3.27 3.80
CA CYS A 466 25.26 3.43 4.64
C CYS A 466 26.56 3.13 3.88
N MET A 467 26.56 2.08 3.06
CA MET A 467 27.72 1.69 2.27
C MET A 467 28.02 2.70 1.16
N ARG A 468 26.98 3.17 0.46
CA ARG A 468 27.09 4.25 -0.53
C ARG A 468 27.67 5.52 0.09
N GLN A 469 27.19 5.91 1.26
CA GLN A 469 27.69 7.10 1.96
C GLN A 469 29.17 6.94 2.37
N LYS A 470 29.59 5.74 2.79
CA LYS A 470 31.01 5.47 3.11
C LYS A 470 31.90 5.55 1.87
N GLN A 471 31.49 4.94 0.75
CA GLN A 471 32.25 5.00 -0.50
C GLN A 471 32.36 6.43 -1.03
N GLN A 472 31.27 7.21 -0.97
CA GLN A 472 31.29 8.63 -1.36
C GLN A 472 32.27 9.44 -0.51
N LYS A 473 32.38 9.17 0.79
CA LYS A 473 33.36 9.81 1.68
C LYS A 473 34.80 9.36 1.47
N GLN A 474 35.02 8.17 0.89
CA GLN A 474 36.36 7.67 0.55
C GLN A 474 36.83 8.17 -0.82
N ALA A 475 35.89 8.51 -1.71
CA ALA A 475 36.16 9.03 -3.04
C ALA A 475 36.27 10.57 -3.10
N ALA A 476 35.85 11.27 -2.05
CA ALA A 476 35.95 12.71 -1.87
C ALA A 476 37.13 13.04 -0.96
#